data_AF-A0A0G0YB71-F1
#
_entry.id   AF-A0A0G0YB71-F1
#
_cell.length_a   1.000
_cell.length_b   1.000
_cell.length_c   1.000
_cell.angle_alpha   90.00
_cell.angle_beta   90.00
_cell.angle_gamma   90.00
#
_symmetry.space_group_name_H-M   'P 1'
#
loop_
_entity.id
_entity.type
_entity.pdbx_description
1 polymer ?
#
loop_
_entity_poly.entity_id
_entity_poly.type
_entity_poly.pdbx_seq_one_letter_code
_entity_poly.pdbx_strand_id
1 'polypeptide(L)'
;MEKFKFNRKTDELFKAIISLKSVKEAERFFRDLCTIEEIKEMSDRWQIARLVNEGLPYREIAAKLAVSTTTVARVALWLNNGAGGYRLVLDRQECAS
;
A
#
# COMPACT_ATOMS: atom_id res chain seq x y z
N MET A 1 10.53 16.19 -13.77
CA MET A 1 9.46 15.39 -13.13
C MET A 1 9.64 15.54 -11.63
N GLU A 2 9.04 16.58 -11.06
CA GLU A 2 9.26 16.98 -9.67
C GLU A 2 7.90 17.36 -9.12
N LYS A 3 7.36 16.62 -8.13
CA LYS A 3 6.12 17.03 -7.41
C LYS A 3 5.76 16.25 -6.13
N PHE A 4 6.75 15.71 -5.40
CA PHE A 4 6.57 15.34 -4.00
C PHE A 4 7.84 15.69 -3.23
N LYS A 5 7.94 16.93 -2.74
CA LYS A 5 9.07 17.35 -1.91
C LYS A 5 8.68 17.15 -0.47
N PHE A 6 9.01 15.99 0.08
CA PHE A 6 8.85 15.76 1.49
C PHE A 6 9.91 16.54 2.28
N ASN A 7 9.67 16.76 3.58
CA ASN A 7 10.64 17.42 4.43
C ASN A 7 11.73 16.44 4.87
N ARG A 8 12.83 16.97 5.42
CA ARG A 8 13.96 16.16 5.90
C ARG A 8 13.54 15.01 6.84
N LYS A 9 12.56 15.24 7.73
CA LYS A 9 12.08 14.21 8.66
C LYS A 9 11.46 13.03 7.93
N THR A 10 10.72 13.30 6.86
CA THR A 10 10.08 12.27 6.04
C THR A 10 11.09 11.51 5.18
N ASP A 11 12.11 12.21 4.66
CA ASP A 11 13.21 11.57 3.93
C ASP A 11 13.99 10.59 4.83
N GLU A 12 14.23 10.99 6.08
CA GLU A 12 14.85 10.13 7.10
C GLU A 12 13.99 8.89 7.40
N LEU A 13 12.65 9.06 7.48
CA LEU A 13 11.72 7.94 7.63
C LEU A 13 11.79 6.96 6.43
N PHE A 14 11.79 7.44 5.18
CA PHE A 14 11.90 6.55 4.02
C PHE A 14 13.23 5.79 3.98
N LYS A 15 14.34 6.44 4.37
CA LYS A 15 15.63 5.76 4.52
C LYS A 15 15.59 4.66 5.58
N ALA A 16 14.93 4.92 6.71
CA ALA A 16 14.74 3.90 7.75
C ALA A 16 13.93 2.70 7.22
N ILE A 17 12.80 2.95 6.53
CA ILE A 17 11.96 1.90 5.94
C ILE A 17 12.75 1.03 4.94
N ILE A 18 13.58 1.63 4.07
CA ILE A 18 14.37 0.89 3.08
C ILE A 18 15.49 0.04 3.73
N SER A 19 15.90 0.36 4.96
CA SER A 19 16.96 -0.38 5.67
C SER A 19 16.49 -1.72 6.25
N LEU A 20 15.18 -1.95 6.35
CA LEU A 20 14.57 -3.18 6.86
C LEU A 20 14.88 -4.35 5.91
N LYS A 21 15.25 -5.51 6.48
CA LYS A 21 15.71 -6.68 5.72
C LYS A 21 14.80 -7.90 5.82
N SER A 22 13.82 -7.88 6.73
CA SER A 22 12.90 -9.00 6.91
C SER A 22 11.50 -8.56 7.31
N VAL A 23 10.52 -9.45 7.08
CA VAL A 23 9.12 -9.22 7.49
C VAL A 23 9.01 -8.99 9.00
N LYS A 24 9.75 -9.76 9.82
CA LYS A 24 9.75 -9.59 11.29
C LYS A 24 10.27 -8.23 11.75
N GLU A 25 11.28 -7.68 11.06
CA GLU A 25 11.78 -6.33 11.34
C GLU A 25 10.72 -5.28 10.98
N ALA A 26 10.07 -5.43 9.82
CA ALA A 26 8.99 -4.55 9.42
C ALA A 26 7.80 -4.60 10.39
N GLU A 27 7.37 -5.79 10.81
CA GLU A 27 6.28 -5.96 11.79
C GLU A 27 6.55 -5.20 13.09
N ARG A 28 7.75 -5.34 13.66
CA ARG A 28 8.14 -4.62 14.90
C ARG A 28 8.19 -3.11 14.67
N PHE A 29 8.85 -2.67 13.60
CA PHE A 29 8.99 -1.25 13.28
C PHE A 29 7.64 -0.57 13.06
N PHE A 30 6.75 -1.15 12.25
CA PHE A 30 5.43 -0.58 12.00
C PHE A 30 4.51 -0.66 13.21
N ARG A 31 4.66 -1.67 14.08
CA ARG A 31 3.89 -1.75 15.34
C ARG A 31 4.25 -0.64 16.32
N ASP A 32 5.52 -0.24 16.36
CA ASP A 32 6.00 0.88 17.19
C ASP A 32 5.63 2.24 16.59
N LEU A 33 5.64 2.36 15.26
CA LEU A 33 5.36 3.61 14.54
C LEU A 33 3.86 3.90 14.40
N CYS A 34 3.05 2.86 14.22
CA CYS A 34 1.63 2.97 13.86
C CYS A 34 0.74 2.19 14.83
N THR A 35 -0.51 2.63 14.92
CA THR A 35 -1.58 1.90 15.61
C THR A 35 -2.01 0.66 14.82
N ILE A 36 -2.70 -0.27 15.50
CA ILE A 36 -3.23 -1.49 14.86
C ILE A 36 -4.21 -1.12 13.74
N GLU A 37 -5.03 -0.08 13.94
CA GLU A 37 -6.01 0.37 12.97
C GLU A 37 -5.34 0.95 11.72
N GLU A 38 -4.30 1.76 11.87
CA GLU A 38 -3.54 2.29 10.73
C GLU A 38 -2.86 1.18 9.92
N ILE A 39 -2.27 0.19 10.59
CA ILE A 39 -1.66 -0.97 9.90
C ILE A 39 -2.74 -1.76 9.15
N LYS A 40 -3.91 -1.98 9.76
CA LYS A 40 -5.03 -2.65 9.13
C LYS A 40 -5.52 -1.89 7.90
N GLU A 41 -5.70 -0.57 8.01
CA GLU A 41 -6.08 0.25 6.86
C GLU A 41 -5.05 0.20 5.73
N MET A 42 -3.75 0.24 6.05
CA MET A 42 -2.69 0.11 5.06
C MET A 42 -2.73 -1.26 4.37
N SER A 43 -2.96 -2.33 5.14
CA SER A 43 -3.12 -3.69 4.64
C SER A 43 -4.35 -3.81 3.73
N ASP A 44 -5.49 -3.26 4.13
CA ASP A 44 -6.71 -3.29 3.31
C ASP A 44 -6.50 -2.54 2.00
N ARG A 45 -5.84 -1.37 2.02
CA ARG A 45 -5.49 -0.61 0.79
C ARG A 45 -4.59 -1.42 -0.14
N TRP A 46 -3.58 -2.10 0.40
CA TRP A 46 -2.72 -2.97 -0.38
C TRP A 46 -3.50 -4.13 -1.01
N GLN A 47 -4.37 -4.77 -0.23
CA GLN A 47 -5.17 -5.91 -0.70
C GLN A 47 -6.19 -5.48 -1.76
N ILE A 48 -6.81 -4.31 -1.61
CA ILE A 48 -7.65 -3.71 -2.65
C ILE A 48 -6.84 -3.51 -3.94
N ALA A 49 -5.67 -2.87 -3.86
CA ALA A 49 -4.85 -2.60 -5.04
C ALA A 49 -4.49 -3.89 -5.79
N ARG A 50 -4.13 -4.96 -5.05
CA ARG A 50 -3.87 -6.28 -5.62
C ARG A 50 -5.11 -6.88 -6.30
N LEU A 51 -6.26 -6.91 -5.64
CA LEU A 51 -7.49 -7.50 -6.21
C LEU A 51 -8.01 -6.70 -7.42
N VAL A 52 -7.84 -5.38 -7.42
CA VAL A 52 -8.13 -4.53 -8.59
C VAL A 52 -7.19 -4.87 -9.75
N ASN A 53 -5.90 -5.09 -9.48
CA ASN A 53 -4.93 -5.50 -10.48
C ASN A 53 -5.23 -6.90 -11.06
N GLU A 54 -5.77 -7.80 -10.24
CA GLU A 54 -6.26 -9.13 -10.65
C GLU A 54 -7.59 -9.07 -11.45
N GLY A 55 -8.19 -7.89 -11.62
CA GLY A 55 -9.39 -7.69 -12.45
C GLY A 55 -10.72 -7.99 -11.74
N LEU A 56 -10.73 -8.10 -10.40
CA LEU A 56 -11.97 -8.37 -9.67
C LEU A 56 -12.94 -7.16 -9.70
N PRO A 57 -14.26 -7.39 -9.76
CA PRO A 57 -15.26 -6.33 -9.67
C PRO A 57 -15.22 -5.60 -8.32
N TYR A 58 -15.37 -4.27 -8.32
CA TYR A 58 -15.25 -3.46 -7.09
C TYR A 58 -16.22 -3.85 -5.98
N ARG A 59 -17.42 -4.32 -6.33
CA ARG A 59 -18.43 -4.78 -5.38
C ARG A 59 -17.98 -6.03 -4.62
N GLU A 60 -17.30 -6.95 -5.31
CA GLU A 60 -16.78 -8.18 -4.70
C GLU A 60 -15.61 -7.86 -3.78
N ILE A 61 -14.71 -6.96 -4.20
CA ILE A 61 -13.60 -6.48 -3.38
C ILE A 61 -14.11 -5.82 -2.10
N ALA A 62 -15.11 -4.94 -2.21
CA ALA A 62 -15.72 -4.26 -1.09
C ALA A 62 -16.34 -5.24 -0.09
N ALA A 63 -17.07 -6.26 -0.58
CA ALA A 63 -17.65 -7.31 0.26
C ALA A 63 -16.58 -8.17 0.95
N LYS A 64 -15.53 -8.56 0.23
CA LYS A 64 -14.45 -9.44 0.74
C LYS A 64 -13.63 -8.78 1.84
N LEU A 65 -13.39 -7.48 1.72
CA LEU A 65 -12.58 -6.72 2.68
C LEU A 65 -13.42 -5.95 3.71
N ALA A 66 -14.75 -6.10 3.68
CA ALA A 66 -15.68 -5.35 4.53
C ALA A 66 -15.46 -3.83 4.50
N VAL A 67 -15.16 -3.29 3.32
CA VAL A 67 -14.94 -1.85 3.07
C VAL A 67 -16.02 -1.29 2.13
N SER A 68 -16.15 0.03 2.08
CA SER A 68 -17.05 0.67 1.13
C SER A 68 -16.53 0.56 -0.32
N THR A 69 -17.44 0.51 -1.29
CA THR A 69 -17.10 0.60 -2.73
C THR A 69 -16.39 1.91 -3.07
N THR A 70 -16.68 3.00 -2.35
CA THR A 70 -15.98 4.29 -2.45
C THR A 70 -14.51 4.16 -2.06
N THR A 71 -14.19 3.39 -1.03
CA THR A 71 -12.81 3.09 -0.62
C THR A 71 -12.08 2.34 -1.73
N VAL A 72 -12.72 1.32 -2.32
CA VAL A 72 -12.17 0.56 -3.43
C VAL A 72 -11.88 1.45 -4.64
N ALA A 73 -12.86 2.28 -5.03
CA ALA A 73 -12.70 3.21 -6.15
C ALA A 73 -11.55 4.21 -5.94
N ARG A 74 -11.37 4.71 -4.71
CA ARG A 74 -10.27 5.62 -4.38
C ARG A 74 -8.91 4.94 -4.52
N VAL A 75 -8.76 3.72 -4.03
CA VAL A 75 -7.51 2.97 -4.17
C VAL A 75 -7.24 2.64 -5.64
N ALA A 76 -8.25 2.21 -6.38
CA ALA A 76 -8.13 1.95 -7.82
C ALA A 76 -7.71 3.21 -8.62
N LEU A 77 -8.19 4.39 -8.22
CA LEU A 77 -7.76 5.66 -8.81
C LEU A 77 -6.26 5.89 -8.60
N TRP A 78 -5.74 5.67 -7.38
CA TRP A 78 -4.32 5.81 -7.06
C TRP A 78 -3.44 4.72 -7.66
N LEU A 79 -3.98 3.51 -7.85
CA LEU A 79 -3.29 2.43 -8.55
C LEU A 79 -3.02 2.82 -10.02
N ASN A 80 -4.03 3.38 -10.70
CA ASN A 80 -3.96 3.69 -12.13
C ASN A 80 -3.36 5.07 -12.45
N ASN A 81 -3.59 6.07 -11.58
CA ASN A 81 -3.23 7.47 -11.83
C ASN A 81 -2.29 8.08 -10.76
N GLY A 82 -1.77 7.26 -9.84
CA GLY A 82 -0.88 7.73 -8.78
C GLY A 82 0.58 7.84 -9.20
N ALA A 83 1.47 7.87 -8.20
CA ALA A 83 2.92 7.96 -8.40
C ALA A 83 3.57 6.64 -8.88
N GLY A 84 2.78 5.63 -9.27
CA GLY A 84 3.27 4.31 -9.74
C GLY A 84 3.79 3.36 -8.65
N GLY A 85 3.77 3.76 -7.37
CA GLY A 85 4.29 2.95 -6.27
C GLY A 85 3.60 1.58 -6.10
N TYR A 86 2.27 1.53 -6.22
CA TYR A 86 1.54 0.26 -6.17
C TYR A 86 1.97 -0.68 -7.30
N ARG A 87 2.00 -0.17 -8.54
CA ARG A 87 2.38 -0.95 -9.72
C ARG A 87 3.79 -1.52 -9.59
N LEU A 88 4.75 -0.69 -9.15
CA LEU A 88 6.14 -1.11 -8.93
C LEU A 88 6.27 -2.29 -7.95
N VAL A 89 5.51 -2.29 -6.85
CA VAL A 89 5.57 -3.38 -5.87
C VAL A 89 4.80 -4.60 -6.38
N LEU A 90 3.65 -4.42 -7.03
CA LEU A 90 2.88 -5.51 -7.63
C LEU A 90 3.70 -6.26 -8.68
N ASP A 91 4.32 -5.54 -9.62
CA ASP A 91 5.16 -6.13 -10.68
C ASP A 91 6.34 -6.94 -10.10
N ARG A 92 6.93 -6.48 -8.97
CA ARG A 92 7.99 -7.21 -8.26
C ARG A 92 7.53 -8.50 -7.61
N GLN A 93 6.31 -8.53 -7.08
CA GLN A 93 5.73 -9.73 -6.46
C GLN A 93 5.28 -10.74 -7.51
N GLU A 94 4.75 -10.27 -8.64
CA GLU A 94 4.36 -11.12 -9.78
C GLU A 94 5.58 -11.73 -10.47
N CYS A 95 6.68 -10.97 -10.67
CA CYS A 95 7.94 -11.52 -11.22
C CYS A 95 8.66 -12.51 -10.29
N ALA A 96 8.33 -12.51 -8.99
CA ALA A 96 8.92 -13.40 -8.01
C ALA A 96 8.08 -14.68 -7.78
N SER A 97 6.97 -14.83 -8.52
CA SER A 97 6.02 -15.95 -8.41
C SER A 97 6.15 -16.96 -9.55
#